data_AF-A0A644XU94-F1
#
_entry.id   AF-A0A644XU94-F1
#
_cell.length_a   1.000
_cell.length_b   1.000
_cell.length_c   1.000
_cell.angle_alpha   90.00
_cell.angle_beta   90.00
_cell.angle_gamma   90.00
#
_symmetry.space_group_name_H-M   'P 1'
#
loop_
_entity.id
_entity.type
_entity.pdbx_description
1 polymer ?
#
loop_
_entity_poly.entity_id
_entity_poly.type
_entity_poly.pdbx_seq_one_letter_code
_entity_poly.pdbx_strand_id
1 'polypeptide(L)'
;MSREGYMRSVNVPSEGYEVFHDEKPGMVHIRIYEVLGPAPPREEPHDDVIFTSWDVWEFEQEGIEQYVASNLDWLKQKAKAEEEAALAAEVRAERNRLLAKADIAVNLAVDNGDSEAESRARTWRQALRDIPEQSGFPYDVVWPKL
;
A
#
# COMPACT_ATOMS: atom_id res chain seq x y z
N MET A 1 3.80 5.30 -2.42
CA MET A 1 3.81 4.72 -3.80
C MET A 1 2.38 4.55 -4.31
N SER A 2 2.09 4.79 -5.60
CA SER A 2 0.71 4.67 -6.14
C SER A 2 0.27 3.22 -6.19
N ARG A 3 -0.94 2.94 -5.68
CA ARG A 3 -1.74 1.76 -6.07
C ARG A 3 -1.75 1.69 -7.60
N GLU A 4 -0.98 0.78 -8.19
CA GLU A 4 -1.35 0.22 -9.49
C GLU A 4 -2.61 -0.60 -9.25
N GLY A 5 -3.73 0.11 -9.19
CA GLY A 5 -5.05 -0.47 -9.08
C GLY A 5 -5.29 -1.33 -10.30
N TYR A 6 -5.21 -2.64 -10.11
CA TYR A 6 -5.69 -3.67 -11.02
C TYR A 6 -4.99 -3.68 -12.38
N MET A 7 -4.07 -4.62 -12.54
CA MET A 7 -3.47 -4.91 -13.83
C MET A 7 -4.40 -5.82 -14.64
N ARG A 8 -4.45 -5.59 -15.96
CA ARG A 8 -5.17 -6.44 -16.92
C ARG A 8 -4.13 -7.17 -17.76
N SER A 9 -4.21 -8.50 -17.83
CA SER A 9 -3.32 -9.30 -18.68
C SER A 9 -4.01 -10.58 -19.13
N VAL A 10 -3.67 -11.02 -20.35
CA VAL A 10 -4.00 -12.36 -20.88
C VAL A 10 -3.05 -13.44 -20.37
N ASN A 11 -1.93 -13.06 -19.74
CA ASN A 11 -0.81 -13.97 -19.46
C ASN A 11 -0.44 -14.00 -17.97
N VAL A 12 -1.46 -14.14 -17.10
CA VAL A 12 -1.21 -14.44 -15.69
C VAL A 12 -0.80 -15.92 -15.57
N PRO A 13 0.34 -16.25 -14.94
CA PRO A 13 0.77 -17.64 -14.78
C PRO A 13 -0.30 -18.49 -14.09
N SER A 14 -0.54 -19.71 -14.59
CA SER A 14 -1.52 -20.64 -14.01
C SER A 14 -1.17 -21.06 -12.58
N GLU A 15 0.12 -21.11 -12.25
CA GLU A 15 0.65 -21.40 -10.91
C GLU A 15 0.42 -20.24 -9.92
N GLY A 16 0.05 -19.05 -10.42
CA GLY A 16 -0.16 -17.86 -9.59
C GLY A 16 1.11 -17.17 -9.12
N TYR A 17 2.28 -17.51 -9.66
CA TYR A 17 3.54 -16.81 -9.40
C TYR A 17 4.51 -16.89 -10.58
N GLU A 18 5.56 -16.06 -10.55
CA GLU A 18 6.68 -16.05 -11.48
C GLU A 18 7.97 -15.72 -10.74
N VAL A 19 9.07 -16.37 -11.12
CA VAL A 19 10.36 -16.29 -10.45
C VAL A 19 11.38 -15.69 -11.42
N PHE A 20 12.04 -14.61 -10.99
CA PHE A 20 13.00 -13.85 -11.78
C PHE A 20 14.39 -13.91 -11.11
N HIS A 21 15.36 -14.49 -11.83
CA HIS A 21 16.72 -14.74 -11.33
C HIS A 21 17.74 -13.65 -11.72
N ASP A 22 17.41 -12.81 -12.71
CA ASP A 22 18.41 -11.95 -13.38
C ASP A 22 18.53 -10.55 -12.77
N GLU A 23 17.69 -10.20 -11.79
CA GLU A 23 17.60 -8.81 -11.32
C GLU A 23 18.75 -8.41 -10.39
N LYS A 24 19.22 -9.32 -9.53
CA LYS A 24 20.26 -9.05 -8.52
C LYS A 24 21.07 -10.31 -8.19
N PRO A 25 22.41 -10.24 -8.14
CA PRO A 25 23.23 -11.40 -7.77
C PRO A 25 22.87 -11.95 -6.38
N GLY A 26 22.53 -13.24 -6.32
CA GLY A 26 22.20 -13.93 -5.07
C GLY A 26 20.80 -13.64 -4.52
N MET A 27 19.97 -12.91 -5.26
CA MET A 27 18.56 -12.70 -4.92
C MET A 27 17.66 -13.06 -6.08
N VAL A 28 16.49 -13.56 -5.70
CA VAL A 28 15.42 -13.91 -6.61
C VAL A 28 14.24 -12.99 -6.31
N HIS A 29 13.71 -12.40 -7.38
CA HIS A 29 12.47 -11.66 -7.32
C HIS A 29 11.32 -12.60 -7.65
N ILE A 30 10.32 -12.65 -6.77
CA ILE A 30 9.15 -13.51 -6.94
C ILE A 30 7.95 -12.60 -7.05
N ARG A 31 7.25 -12.67 -8.17
CA ARG A 31 5.96 -12.00 -8.34
C ARG A 31 4.84 -13.00 -8.12
N ILE A 32 3.96 -12.69 -7.17
CA ILE A 32 2.81 -13.51 -6.81
C ILE A 32 1.56 -12.82 -7.33
N TYR A 33 0.71 -13.55 -8.06
CA TYR A 33 -0.49 -13.05 -8.70
C TYR A 33 -1.76 -13.57 -8.00
N GLU A 34 -2.78 -12.73 -7.90
CA GLU A 34 -4.13 -13.10 -7.45
C GLU A 34 -5.15 -12.59 -8.46
N VAL A 35 -5.82 -13.52 -9.14
CA VAL A 35 -6.89 -13.24 -10.10
C VAL A 35 -8.16 -12.86 -9.33
N LEU A 36 -8.72 -11.71 -9.67
CA LEU A 36 -9.90 -11.14 -9.00
C LEU A 36 -11.18 -11.38 -9.80
N GLY A 37 -11.07 -11.67 -11.10
CA GLY A 37 -12.20 -11.99 -11.95
C GLY A 37 -11.94 -11.68 -13.42
N PRO A 38 -12.94 -11.92 -14.29
CA PRO A 38 -12.83 -11.53 -15.69
C PRO A 38 -12.74 -10.01 -15.81
N ALA A 39 -11.91 -9.54 -16.74
CA ALA A 39 -11.94 -8.14 -17.12
C ALA A 39 -13.25 -7.82 -17.84
N PRO A 40 -13.77 -6.58 -17.73
CA PRO A 40 -14.92 -6.17 -18.49
C PRO A 40 -14.64 -6.33 -20.00
N PRO A 41 -15.65 -6.77 -20.79
CA PRO A 41 -15.48 -7.05 -22.21
C PRO A 41 -14.95 -5.83 -22.97
N ARG A 42 -14.06 -6.07 -23.94
CA ARG A 42 -13.69 -5.08 -24.96
C ARG A 42 -14.54 -5.28 -26.21
N GLU A 43 -14.42 -4.35 -27.16
CA GLU A 43 -15.04 -4.44 -28.49
C GLU A 43 -14.60 -5.72 -29.24
N GLU A 44 -13.42 -6.26 -28.91
CA GLU A 44 -12.94 -7.56 -29.36
C GLU A 44 -12.90 -8.58 -28.21
N PRO A 45 -13.18 -9.87 -28.46
CA PRO A 45 -13.14 -10.92 -27.45
C PRO A 45 -11.69 -11.13 -26.97
N HIS A 46 -11.45 -10.82 -25.70
CA HIS A 46 -10.21 -11.11 -25.00
C HIS A 46 -10.52 -11.86 -23.70
N ASP A 47 -9.73 -12.88 -23.40
CA ASP A 47 -9.77 -13.62 -22.12
C ASP A 47 -9.00 -12.87 -21.01
N ASP A 48 -9.11 -11.54 -21.01
CA ASP A 48 -8.44 -10.67 -20.05
C ASP A 48 -8.96 -10.96 -18.64
N VAL A 49 -8.05 -11.06 -17.68
CA VAL A 49 -8.40 -11.11 -16.26
C VAL A 49 -7.97 -9.82 -15.56
N ILE A 50 -8.73 -9.45 -14.54
CA ILE A 50 -8.30 -8.47 -13.54
C ILE A 50 -7.51 -9.23 -12.48
N PHE A 51 -6.30 -8.76 -12.18
CA PHE A 51 -5.47 -9.33 -11.14
C PHE A 51 -4.81 -8.25 -10.29
N THR A 52 -4.30 -8.68 -9.14
CA THR A 52 -3.37 -7.93 -8.30
C THR A 52 -2.12 -8.77 -8.11
N SER A 53 -0.99 -8.16 -7.81
CA SER A 53 0.24 -8.88 -7.54
C SER A 53 1.03 -8.30 -6.38
N TRP A 54 1.85 -9.14 -5.77
CA TRP A 54 2.82 -8.75 -4.75
C TRP A 54 4.20 -9.25 -5.13
N ASP A 55 5.20 -8.45 -4.80
CA ASP A 55 6.59 -8.78 -5.06
C ASP A 55 7.28 -9.18 -3.75
N VAL A 56 8.02 -10.29 -3.78
CA VAL A 56 8.85 -10.78 -2.67
C VAL A 56 10.27 -10.95 -3.16
N TRP A 57 11.22 -10.62 -2.29
CA TRP A 57 12.64 -10.85 -2.52
C TRP A 57 13.12 -11.95 -1.58
N GLU A 58 13.69 -13.01 -2.14
CA GLU A 58 14.30 -14.10 -1.40
C GLU A 58 15.74 -14.31 -1.85
N PHE A 59 16.54 -14.98 -1.02
CA PHE A 59 17.89 -15.37 -1.43
C PHE A 59 17.84 -16.53 -2.42
N GLU A 60 18.71 -16.47 -3.44
CA GLU A 60 18.89 -17.56 -4.39
C GLU A 60 19.35 -18.84 -3.67
N GLN A 61 18.67 -19.95 -3.95
CA GLN A 61 18.95 -21.25 -3.34
C GLN A 61 18.51 -22.40 -4.25
N GLU A 62 19.12 -23.57 -4.06
CA GLU A 62 18.75 -24.78 -4.79
C GLU A 62 17.27 -25.12 -4.53
N GLY A 63 16.50 -25.31 -5.60
CA GLY A 63 15.08 -25.63 -5.50
C GLY A 63 14.17 -24.45 -5.15
N ILE A 64 14.58 -23.20 -5.43
CA ILE A 64 13.75 -22.00 -5.16
C ILE A 64 12.34 -22.11 -5.76
N GLU A 65 12.18 -22.68 -6.95
CA GLU A 65 10.87 -22.92 -7.58
C GLU A 65 9.96 -23.81 -6.72
N GLN A 66 10.50 -24.95 -6.25
CA GLN A 66 9.76 -25.87 -5.39
C GLN A 66 9.48 -25.26 -4.02
N TYR A 67 10.43 -24.48 -3.49
CA TYR A 67 10.22 -23.70 -2.29
C TYR A 67 9.03 -22.77 -2.50
N VAL A 68 9.03 -21.88 -3.50
CA VAL A 68 7.94 -20.92 -3.75
C VAL A 68 6.60 -21.64 -3.90
N ALA A 69 6.52 -22.71 -4.70
CA ALA A 69 5.30 -23.50 -4.88
C ALA A 69 4.75 -24.05 -3.55
N SER A 70 5.62 -24.55 -2.68
CA SER A 70 5.23 -25.14 -1.38
C SER A 70 4.81 -24.09 -0.34
N ASN A 71 5.08 -22.82 -0.63
CA ASN A 71 5.12 -21.73 0.34
C ASN A 71 4.32 -20.50 -0.12
N LEU A 72 3.62 -20.62 -1.25
CA LEU A 72 2.98 -19.51 -1.96
C LEU A 72 2.06 -18.69 -1.05
N ASP A 73 1.22 -19.35 -0.26
CA ASP A 73 0.26 -18.69 0.62
C ASP A 73 0.92 -17.84 1.71
N TRP A 74 2.01 -18.33 2.32
CA TRP A 74 2.68 -17.54 3.35
C TRP A 74 3.56 -16.46 2.73
N LEU A 75 4.20 -16.71 1.58
CA LEU A 75 4.95 -15.69 0.84
C LEU A 75 4.02 -14.51 0.49
N LYS A 76 2.82 -14.83 0.01
CA LYS A 76 1.76 -13.86 -0.25
C LYS A 76 1.36 -13.08 0.99
N GLN A 77 1.14 -13.76 2.13
CA GLN A 77 0.79 -13.08 3.38
C GLN A 77 1.92 -12.18 3.90
N LYS A 78 3.17 -12.64 3.81
CA LYS A 78 4.36 -11.85 4.15
C LYS A 78 4.42 -10.60 3.28
N ALA A 79 4.28 -10.73 1.96
CA ALA A 79 4.32 -9.61 1.03
C ALA A 79 3.23 -8.56 1.35
N LYS A 80 1.99 -9.03 1.59
CA LYS A 80 0.86 -8.17 2.00
C LYS A 80 1.17 -7.42 3.30
N ALA A 81 1.72 -8.11 4.30
CA ALA A 81 2.05 -7.50 5.59
C ALA A 81 3.18 -6.48 5.48
N GLU A 82 4.20 -6.75 4.66
CA GLU A 82 5.30 -5.81 4.40
C GLU A 82 4.82 -4.55 3.67
N GLU A 83 3.97 -4.71 2.64
CA GLU A 83 3.33 -3.60 1.93
C GLU A 83 2.47 -2.75 2.90
N GLU A 84 1.62 -3.40 3.70
CA GLU A 84 0.76 -2.72 4.68
C GLU A 84 1.61 -1.93 5.69
N ALA A 85 2.67 -2.54 6.21
CA ALA A 85 3.56 -1.90 7.17
C ALA A 85 4.27 -0.68 6.56
N ALA A 86 4.73 -0.79 5.31
CA ALA A 86 5.37 0.31 4.58
C ALA A 86 4.38 1.47 4.37
N LEU A 87 3.18 1.19 3.86
CA LEU A 87 2.13 2.20 3.67
C LEU A 87 1.71 2.84 5.00
N ALA A 88 1.53 2.04 6.06
CA ALA A 88 1.21 2.54 7.39
C ALA A 88 2.31 3.48 7.92
N ALA A 89 3.59 3.17 7.65
CA ALA A 89 4.70 4.05 8.00
C ALA A 89 4.67 5.36 7.21
N GLU A 90 4.42 5.31 5.89
CA GLU A 90 4.26 6.50 5.05
C GLU A 90 3.13 7.42 5.55
N VAL A 91 1.95 6.86 5.82
CA VAL A 91 0.80 7.61 6.35
C VAL A 91 1.14 8.21 7.71
N ARG A 92 1.75 7.45 8.62
CA ARG A 92 2.13 7.98 9.94
C ARG A 92 3.16 9.11 9.83
N ALA A 93 4.08 9.03 8.88
CA ALA A 93 5.05 10.09 8.62
C ALA A 93 4.36 11.39 8.16
N GLU A 94 3.43 11.30 7.21
CA GLU A 94 2.67 12.46 6.73
C GLU A 94 1.78 13.05 7.84
N ARG A 95 1.13 12.19 8.63
CA ARG A 95 0.37 12.60 9.82
C ARG A 95 1.25 13.39 10.78
N ASN A 96 2.45 12.90 11.10
CA ASN A 96 3.37 13.58 12.01
C ASN A 96 3.79 14.96 11.46
N ARG A 97 4.02 15.06 10.15
CA ARG A 97 4.32 16.34 9.48
C ARG A 97 3.16 17.33 9.59
N LEU A 98 1.92 16.87 9.41
CA LEU A 98 0.73 17.72 9.54
C LEU A 98 0.44 18.09 11.00
N LEU A 99 0.68 17.19 11.96
CA LEU A 99 0.56 17.51 13.39
C LEU A 99 1.50 18.65 13.80
N ALA A 100 2.75 18.64 13.31
CA ALA A 100 3.68 19.74 13.56
C ALA A 100 3.16 21.09 13.01
N LYS A 101 2.51 21.08 11.84
CA LYS A 101 1.86 22.28 11.30
C LYS A 101 0.65 22.72 12.13
N ALA A 102 -0.13 21.75 12.62
CA ALA A 102 -1.28 22.02 13.48
C ALA A 102 -0.86 22.68 14.80
N ASP A 103 0.25 22.22 15.40
CA ASP A 103 0.81 22.83 16.61
C ASP A 103 1.25 24.29 16.37
N ILE A 104 1.88 24.57 15.23
CA ILE A 104 2.23 25.95 14.83
C ILE A 104 0.96 26.81 14.67
N ALA A 105 -0.07 26.28 14.00
CA ALA A 105 -1.32 27.01 13.78
C ALA A 105 -2.05 27.34 15.09
N VAL A 106 -2.07 26.42 16.05
CA VAL A 106 -2.63 26.66 17.39
C VAL A 106 -1.87 27.79 18.09
N ASN A 107 -0.54 27.74 18.11
CA ASN A 107 0.25 28.77 18.78
C ASN A 107 0.06 30.15 18.14
N LEU A 108 0.07 30.23 16.81
CA LEU A 108 -0.15 31.48 16.09
C LEU A 108 -1.55 32.08 16.37
N ALA A 109 -2.59 31.24 16.44
CA ALA A 109 -3.93 31.69 16.76
C ALA A 109 -4.02 32.25 18.20
N VAL A 110 -3.36 31.58 19.16
CA VAL A 110 -3.29 32.03 20.55
C VAL A 110 -2.56 33.37 20.66
N ASP A 111 -1.40 33.52 20.01
CA ASP A 111 -0.61 34.75 20.02
C ASP A 111 -1.38 35.95 19.42
N ASN A 112 -2.22 35.68 18.42
CA ASN A 112 -3.07 36.68 17.78
C ASN A 112 -4.40 36.93 18.52
N GLY A 113 -4.72 36.16 19.56
CA GLY A 113 -6.02 36.22 20.24
C GLY A 113 -7.21 35.77 19.38
N ASP A 114 -6.96 35.00 18.31
CA ASP A 114 -8.00 34.49 17.40
C ASP A 114 -8.54 33.14 17.90
N SER A 115 -9.56 33.22 18.76
CA SER A 115 -10.21 32.04 19.34
C SER A 115 -10.86 31.10 18.31
N GLU A 116 -11.28 31.62 17.15
CA GLU A 116 -11.91 30.80 16.12
C GLU A 116 -10.86 29.98 15.37
N ALA A 117 -9.75 30.63 14.96
CA ALA A 117 -8.61 29.94 14.36
C ALA A 117 -8.00 28.91 15.32
N GLU A 118 -7.94 29.22 16.62
CA GLU A 118 -7.46 28.27 17.63
C GLU A 118 -8.35 27.03 17.67
N SER A 119 -9.67 27.22 17.73
CA SER A 119 -10.64 26.11 17.75
C SER A 119 -10.52 25.22 16.51
N ARG A 120 -10.46 25.83 15.31
CA ARG A 120 -10.28 25.08 14.05
C ARG A 120 -8.97 24.29 14.04
N ALA A 121 -7.85 24.91 14.45
CA ALA A 121 -6.55 24.26 14.51
C ALA A 121 -6.50 23.09 15.52
N ARG A 122 -7.17 23.23 16.67
CA ARG A 122 -7.29 22.14 17.66
C ARG A 122 -8.12 20.97 17.13
N THR A 123 -9.26 21.25 16.49
CA THR A 123 -10.10 20.23 15.85
C THR A 123 -9.33 19.50 14.74
N TRP A 124 -8.65 20.24 13.87
CA TRP A 124 -7.81 19.66 12.82
C TRP A 124 -6.71 18.75 13.39
N ARG A 125 -6.02 19.20 14.44
CA ARG A 125 -5.00 18.39 15.13
C ARG A 125 -5.57 17.09 15.69
N GLN A 126 -6.77 17.13 16.26
CA GLN A 126 -7.41 15.91 16.77
C GLN A 126 -7.75 14.96 15.62
N ALA A 127 -8.39 15.45 14.56
CA ALA A 127 -8.72 14.63 13.40
C ALA A 127 -7.47 13.98 12.76
N LEU A 128 -6.31 14.66 12.79
CA LEU A 128 -5.03 14.07 12.37
C LEU A 128 -4.58 12.92 13.28
N ARG A 129 -4.80 13.02 14.60
CA ARG A 129 -4.45 11.93 15.53
C ARG A 129 -5.30 10.69 15.31
N ASP A 130 -6.54 10.89 14.91
CA ASP A 130 -7.53 9.83 14.70
C ASP A 130 -7.32 9.08 13.36
N ILE A 131 -6.36 9.51 12.51
CA ILE A 131 -6.06 8.88 11.21
C ILE A 131 -5.82 7.35 11.29
N PRO A 132 -5.00 6.82 12.23
CA PRO A 132 -4.79 5.37 12.33
C PRO A 132 -6.03 4.57 12.74
N GLU A 133 -7.07 5.24 13.22
CA GLU A 133 -8.35 4.62 13.62
C GLU A 133 -9.37 4.61 12.49
N GLN A 134 -9.06 5.23 11.34
CA GLN A 134 -9.92 5.17 10.16
C GLN A 134 -10.00 3.74 9.63
N SER A 135 -11.21 3.32 9.23
CA SER A 135 -11.47 1.97 8.69
C SER A 135 -10.69 1.65 7.41
N GLY A 136 -10.26 2.67 6.67
CA GLY A 136 -9.46 2.51 5.46
C GLY A 136 -7.94 2.54 5.71
N PHE A 137 -7.47 2.78 6.92
CA PHE A 137 -6.04 2.81 7.21
C PHE A 137 -5.38 1.44 6.91
N PRO A 138 -4.19 1.41 6.28
CA PRO A 138 -3.42 2.53 5.73
C PRO A 138 -3.73 2.86 4.25
N TYR A 139 -4.61 2.10 3.60
CA TYR A 139 -4.81 2.11 2.14
C TYR A 139 -5.73 3.22 1.60
N ASP A 140 -6.69 3.67 2.40
CA ASP A 140 -7.69 4.67 2.07
C ASP A 140 -7.88 5.62 3.25
N VAL A 141 -7.04 6.65 3.28
CA VAL A 141 -6.99 7.61 4.37
C VAL A 141 -7.60 8.92 3.92
N VAL A 142 -8.61 9.39 4.66
CA VAL A 142 -9.22 10.70 4.46
C VAL A 142 -8.47 11.72 5.32
N TRP A 143 -7.73 12.61 4.66
CA TRP A 143 -6.95 13.65 5.33
C TRP A 143 -7.83 14.84 5.72
N PRO A 144 -7.89 15.22 7.00
CA PRO A 144 -8.64 16.40 7.44
C PRO A 144 -7.94 17.67 6.94
N LYS A 145 -8.73 18.70 6.64
CA LYS A 145 -8.25 20.01 6.17
C LYS A 145 -8.43 21.05 7.28
N LEU A 146 -7.50 22.00 7.36
CA LEU A 146 -7.58 23.18 8.23
C LEU A 146 -8.30 24.33 7.52
#